data_AF-A0A7S0M659-F1
#
_entry.id   AF-A0A7S0M659-F1
#
_cell.length_a   1.000
_cell.length_b   1.000
_cell.length_c   1.000
_cell.angle_alpha   90.00
_cell.angle_beta   90.00
_cell.angle_gamma   90.00
#
_symmetry.space_group_name_H-M   'P 1'
#
loop_
_entity.id
_entity.type
_entity.pdbx_description
1 polymer ?
#
loop_
_entity_poly.entity_id
_entity_poly.type
_entity_poly.pdbx_seq_one_letter_code
_entity_poly.pdbx_strand_id
1 'polypeptide(L)'
;FDTLVIAISITSLLEPSLHNVTFVRIFRAVRVMRLFRRLKQLNIIFNALLNSLGPVLNAMLLLAIVATLFAVVAVQLFGDQSEVYFGTLMRSLFTMFQIITGDDWANITRDLLDDPDKLE
;
A
#
# COMPACT_ATOMS: atom_id res chain seq x y z
N PHE A 1 2.49 -22.81 -10.39
CA PHE A 1 3.46 -22.02 -9.58
C PHE A 1 4.88 -22.55 -9.74
N ASP A 2 5.15 -23.84 -9.48
CA ASP A 2 6.46 -24.46 -9.79
C ASP A 2 6.83 -24.35 -11.28
N THR A 3 5.87 -24.61 -12.17
CA THR A 3 6.03 -24.44 -13.63
C THR A 3 6.35 -23.02 -14.06
N LEU A 4 5.75 -22.01 -13.42
CA LEU A 4 6.04 -20.59 -13.67
C LEU A 4 7.48 -20.24 -13.27
N VAL A 5 7.95 -20.71 -12.12
CA VAL A 5 9.32 -20.43 -11.63
C VAL A 5 10.38 -21.15 -12.46
N ILE A 6 10.09 -22.37 -12.92
CA ILE A 6 10.97 -23.13 -13.81
C ILE A 6 11.01 -22.45 -15.19
N ALA A 7 9.87 -22.07 -15.75
CA ALA A 7 9.80 -21.33 -17.01
C ALA A 7 10.58 -20.01 -16.95
N ILE A 8 10.39 -19.23 -15.89
CA ILE A 8 11.10 -17.96 -15.67
C ILE A 8 12.61 -18.18 -15.47
N SER A 9 13.01 -19.27 -14.82
CA SER A 9 14.44 -19.61 -14.69
C SER A 9 15.05 -20.04 -16.02
N ILE A 10 14.30 -20.72 -16.88
CA ILE A 10 14.74 -21.11 -18.23
C ILE A 10 14.85 -19.89 -19.15
N THR A 11 13.87 -18.97 -19.13
CA THR A 11 13.93 -17.74 -19.94
C THR A 11 15.10 -16.85 -19.52
N SER A 12 15.45 -16.82 -18.22
CA SER A 12 16.63 -16.09 -17.74
C SER A 12 17.98 -16.67 -18.19
N LEU A 13 18.01 -17.93 -18.63
CA LEU A 13 19.22 -18.59 -19.14
C LEU A 13 19.38 -18.41 -20.66
N LEU A 14 18.27 -18.20 -21.39
CA LEU A 14 18.27 -18.06 -22.85
C LEU A 14 18.58 -16.63 -23.31
N GLU A 15 18.20 -15.61 -22.54
CA GLU A 15 18.50 -14.20 -22.86
C GLU A 15 19.24 -13.52 -21.69
N PRO A 16 20.58 -13.59 -21.65
CA PRO A 16 21.40 -12.93 -20.63
C PRO A 16 21.34 -11.40 -20.66
N SER A 17 20.79 -10.80 -21.74
CA SER A 17 20.66 -9.36 -21.95
C SER A 17 19.50 -8.71 -21.17
N LEU A 18 18.62 -9.52 -20.56
CA LEU A 18 17.55 -9.01 -19.71
C LEU A 18 18.10 -8.59 -18.34
N HIS A 19 18.55 -7.34 -18.24
CA HIS A 19 19.10 -6.71 -17.04
C HIS A 19 18.13 -6.64 -15.83
N ASN A 20 16.90 -7.16 -15.95
CA ASN A 20 15.84 -7.14 -14.92
C ASN A 20 15.55 -8.49 -14.24
N VAL A 21 16.46 -9.46 -14.33
CA VAL A 21 16.35 -10.77 -13.65
C VAL A 21 16.39 -10.68 -12.10
N THR A 22 16.72 -9.51 -11.53
CA THR A 22 16.73 -9.31 -10.07
C THR A 22 15.33 -9.42 -9.44
N PHE A 23 14.30 -8.84 -10.07
CA PHE A 23 12.90 -8.99 -9.59
C PHE A 23 12.43 -10.44 -9.66
N VAL A 24 12.81 -11.15 -10.72
CA VAL A 24 12.57 -12.58 -10.89
C VAL A 24 13.22 -13.42 -9.79
N ARG A 25 14.40 -13.01 -9.28
CA ARG A 25 15.02 -13.68 -8.13
C ARG A 25 14.20 -13.53 -6.85
N ILE A 26 13.46 -12.43 -6.65
CA ILE A 26 12.57 -12.23 -5.49
C ILE A 26 11.41 -13.23 -5.50
N PHE A 27 10.87 -13.59 -6.67
CA PHE A 27 9.86 -14.66 -6.75
C PHE A 27 10.37 -16.03 -6.25
N ARG A 28 11.69 -16.24 -6.22
CA ARG A 28 12.26 -17.43 -5.57
C ARG A 28 12.07 -17.41 -4.06
N ALA A 29 12.01 -16.25 -3.41
CA ALA A 29 11.71 -16.15 -1.97
C ALA A 29 10.30 -16.64 -1.65
N VAL A 30 9.35 -16.54 -2.59
CA VAL A 30 7.98 -17.09 -2.45
C VAL A 30 7.97 -18.61 -2.27
N ARG A 31 9.04 -19.34 -2.65
CA ARG A 31 9.14 -20.78 -2.33
C ARG A 31 9.23 -21.05 -0.84
N VAL A 32 9.63 -20.08 -0.01
CA VAL A 32 9.60 -20.17 1.47
C VAL A 32 8.16 -20.36 1.96
N MET A 33 7.15 -19.89 1.22
CA MET A 33 5.74 -20.18 1.51
C MET A 33 5.42 -21.69 1.51
N ARG A 34 6.24 -22.54 0.85
CA ARG A 34 6.11 -24.00 0.92
C ARG A 34 6.44 -24.55 2.31
N LEU A 35 7.35 -23.89 3.05
CA LEU A 35 7.66 -24.25 4.43
C LEU A 35 6.42 -24.09 5.32
N PHE A 36 5.63 -23.05 5.07
CA PHE A 36 4.37 -22.80 5.79
C PHE A 36 3.34 -23.90 5.54
N ARG A 37 3.37 -24.58 4.39
CA ARG A 37 2.51 -25.75 4.09
C ARG A 37 3.00 -27.05 4.74
N ARG A 38 4.29 -27.15 5.09
CA ARG A 38 4.86 -28.33 5.76
C ARG A 38 4.65 -28.28 7.27
N LEU A 39 4.67 -27.09 7.85
CA LEU A 39 4.44 -26.87 9.28
C LEU A 39 2.95 -26.67 9.56
N LYS A 40 2.29 -27.69 10.11
CA LYS A 40 0.82 -27.69 10.36
C LYS A 40 0.34 -26.42 11.09
N GLN A 41 1.04 -25.97 12.13
CA GLN A 41 0.66 -24.79 12.91
C GLN A 41 0.71 -23.50 12.08
N LEU A 42 1.75 -23.35 11.26
CA LEU A 42 1.92 -22.18 10.40
C LEU A 42 0.94 -22.18 9.21
N ASN A 43 0.57 -23.37 8.72
CA ASN A 43 -0.46 -23.51 7.68
C ASN A 43 -1.84 -23.05 8.17
N ILE A 44 -2.18 -23.33 9.44
CA ILE A 44 -3.43 -22.88 10.04
C ILE A 44 -3.52 -21.36 10.06
N ILE A 45 -2.48 -20.68 10.54
CA ILE A 45 -2.41 -19.21 10.56
C ILE A 45 -2.50 -18.66 9.14
N PHE A 46 -1.73 -19.23 8.21
CA PHE A 46 -1.73 -18.79 6.82
C PHE A 46 -3.09 -18.92 6.14
N ASN A 47 -3.78 -20.06 6.32
CA ASN A 47 -5.12 -20.24 5.75
C ASN A 47 -6.14 -19.31 6.43
N ALA A 48 -6.03 -19.06 7.73
CA ALA A 48 -6.88 -18.10 8.42
C ALA A 48 -6.71 -16.68 7.84
N LEU A 49 -5.47 -16.25 7.60
CA LEU A 49 -5.16 -14.98 6.94
C LEU A 49 -5.80 -14.91 5.54
N LEU A 50 -5.59 -15.93 4.70
CA LEU A 50 -6.17 -15.97 3.36
C LEU A 50 -7.70 -15.96 3.38
N ASN A 51 -8.32 -16.70 4.30
CA ASN A 51 -9.77 -16.73 4.44
C ASN A 51 -10.34 -15.37 4.89
N SER A 52 -9.56 -14.60 5.67
CA SER A 52 -9.96 -13.25 6.09
C SER A 52 -9.79 -12.18 5.00
N LEU A 53 -9.01 -12.44 3.94
CA LEU A 53 -8.72 -11.43 2.92
C LEU A 53 -9.98 -10.90 2.23
N GLY A 54 -10.94 -11.76 1.89
CA GLY A 54 -12.18 -11.32 1.24
C GLY A 54 -12.96 -10.29 2.08
N PRO A 55 -13.35 -10.65 3.32
CA PRO A 55 -14.02 -9.72 4.23
C PRO A 55 -13.21 -8.45 4.52
N VAL A 56 -11.89 -8.58 4.72
CA VAL A 56 -11.00 -7.42 4.97
C VAL A 56 -10.95 -6.49 3.76
N LEU A 57 -10.84 -7.01 2.54
CA LEU A 57 -10.83 -6.20 1.32
C LEU A 57 -12.15 -5.45 1.13
N ASN A 58 -13.29 -6.04 1.49
CA ASN A 58 -14.58 -5.35 1.46
C ASN A 58 -14.60 -4.16 2.44
N ALA A 59 -14.08 -4.35 3.66
CA ALA A 59 -13.96 -3.26 4.64
C ALA A 59 -12.98 -2.18 4.17
N MET A 60 -11.84 -2.57 3.58
CA MET A 60 -10.86 -1.65 3.01
C MET A 60 -11.43 -0.85 1.83
N LEU A 61 -12.29 -1.46 1.01
CA LEU A 61 -12.96 -0.75 -0.09
C LEU A 61 -13.93 0.31 0.45
N LEU A 62 -14.72 -0.04 1.47
CA LEU A 62 -15.60 0.93 2.14
C LEU A 62 -14.78 2.09 2.72
N LEU A 63 -13.67 1.78 3.41
CA LEU A 63 -12.74 2.77 3.94
C LEU A 63 -12.16 3.67 2.85
N ALA A 64 -11.78 3.10 1.69
CA ALA A 64 -11.27 3.87 0.56
C ALA A 64 -12.31 4.82 -0.05
N ILE A 65 -13.58 4.42 -0.10
CA ILE A 65 -14.69 5.29 -0.53
C ILE A 65 -14.81 6.47 0.42
N VAL A 66 -14.87 6.21 1.73
CA VAL A 66 -14.95 7.25 2.76
C VAL A 66 -13.73 8.18 2.69
N ALA A 67 -12.52 7.63 2.57
CA ALA A 67 -11.29 8.40 2.42
C ALA A 67 -11.33 9.29 1.17
N THR A 68 -11.90 8.82 0.06
CA THR A 68 -12.07 9.62 -1.16
C THR A 68 -13.03 10.78 -0.95
N LEU A 69 -14.15 10.57 -0.25
CA LEU A 69 -15.09 11.64 0.06
C LEU A 69 -14.42 12.76 0.87
N PHE A 70 -13.68 12.40 1.92
CA PHE A 70 -12.96 13.37 2.73
C PHE A 70 -11.79 14.00 1.97
N ALA A 71 -11.10 13.27 1.10
CA ALA A 71 -10.02 13.82 0.29
C ALA A 71 -10.52 14.92 -0.66
N VAL A 72 -11.66 14.71 -1.33
CA VAL A 72 -12.27 15.75 -2.19
C VAL A 72 -12.62 17.00 -1.39
N VAL A 73 -13.19 16.84 -0.20
CA VAL A 73 -13.49 17.97 0.70
C VAL A 73 -12.21 18.67 1.16
N ALA A 74 -11.18 17.92 1.52
CA ALA A 74 -9.92 18.48 2.00
C ALA A 74 -9.17 19.26 0.91
N VAL A 75 -9.20 18.82 -0.35
CA VAL A 75 -8.66 19.60 -1.48
C VAL A 75 -9.38 20.94 -1.61
N GLN A 76 -10.71 20.97 -1.46
CA GLN A 76 -11.48 22.21 -1.59
C GLN A 76 -11.28 23.17 -0.42
N LEU A 77 -11.03 22.65 0.79
CA LEU A 77 -10.89 23.47 1.99
C LEU A 77 -9.45 23.91 2.27
N PHE A 78 -8.49 23.04 2.00
CA PHE A 78 -7.10 23.18 2.44
C PHE A 78 -6.09 23.11 1.30
N GLY A 79 -6.54 22.94 0.05
CA GLY A 79 -5.65 22.81 -1.11
C GLY A 79 -4.73 24.02 -1.31
N ASP A 80 -5.25 25.23 -1.06
CA ASP A 80 -4.48 26.47 -1.18
C ASP A 80 -3.56 26.72 0.03
N GLN A 81 -3.99 26.31 1.23
CA GLN A 81 -3.21 26.46 2.48
C GLN A 81 -2.04 25.47 2.53
N SER A 82 -2.26 24.24 2.08
CA SER A 82 -1.24 23.20 2.09
C SER A 82 -1.27 22.37 0.83
N GLU A 83 -0.62 22.87 -0.21
CA GLU A 83 -0.52 22.20 -1.51
C GLU A 83 0.23 20.85 -1.40
N VAL A 84 1.16 20.74 -0.46
CA VAL A 84 1.96 19.53 -0.22
C VAL A 84 1.06 18.35 0.14
N TYR A 85 0.08 18.56 1.02
CA TYR A 85 -0.83 17.54 1.52
C TYR A 85 -2.16 17.49 0.74
N PHE A 86 -2.74 18.64 0.39
CA PHE A 86 -4.10 18.75 -0.16
C PHE A 86 -4.18 19.36 -1.57
N GLY A 87 -3.07 19.65 -2.24
CA GLY A 87 -3.08 20.34 -3.55
C GLY A 87 -3.64 19.52 -4.71
N THR A 88 -3.67 18.19 -4.61
CA THR A 88 -4.31 17.33 -5.62
C THR A 88 -5.07 16.19 -4.95
N LEU A 89 -6.06 15.62 -5.65
CA LEU A 89 -6.82 14.48 -5.14
C LEU A 89 -5.93 13.30 -4.71
N MET A 90 -4.88 12.98 -5.48
CA MET A 90 -3.98 11.86 -5.16
C MET A 90 -3.13 12.15 -3.91
N ARG A 91 -2.66 13.38 -3.74
CA ARG A 91 -1.96 13.82 -2.52
C ARG A 91 -2.88 13.72 -1.32
N SER A 92 -4.08 14.28 -1.43
CA SER A 92 -5.07 14.27 -0.35
C SER A 92 -5.53 12.86 0.01
N LEU A 93 -5.70 11.95 -0.96
CA LEU A 93 -5.98 10.54 -0.72
C LEU A 93 -4.86 9.86 0.08
N PHE A 94 -3.60 10.13 -0.25
CA PHE A 94 -2.47 9.60 0.49
C PHE A 94 -2.39 10.19 1.91
N THR A 95 -2.64 11.49 2.06
CA THR A 95 -2.74 12.16 3.37
C THR A 95 -3.88 11.59 4.22
N MET A 96 -5.06 11.32 3.64
CA MET A 96 -6.15 10.65 4.33
C MET A 96 -5.75 9.24 4.78
N PHE A 97 -5.02 8.50 3.94
CA PHE A 97 -4.45 7.21 4.32
C PHE A 97 -3.50 7.34 5.53
N GLN A 98 -2.58 8.30 5.51
CA GLN A 98 -1.67 8.56 6.63
C GLN A 98 -2.45 8.85 7.93
N ILE A 99 -3.40 9.78 7.89
CA ILE A 99 -4.25 10.13 9.04
C ILE A 99 -5.01 8.92 9.58
N ILE A 100 -5.63 8.11 8.72
CA ILE A 100 -6.37 6.90 9.13
C ILE A 100 -5.44 5.87 9.79
N THR A 101 -4.21 5.74 9.32
CA THR A 101 -3.20 4.87 9.93
C THR A 101 -2.53 5.45 11.18
N GLY A 102 -2.83 6.72 11.52
CA GLY A 102 -2.19 7.44 12.61
C GLY A 102 -0.74 7.83 12.31
N ASP A 103 -0.34 7.82 11.05
CA ASP A 103 0.99 8.24 10.60
C ASP A 103 0.99 9.74 10.29
N ASP A 104 2.05 10.43 10.73
CA ASP A 104 2.36 11.84 10.47
C ASP A 104 1.24 12.89 10.72
N TRP A 105 0.11 12.48 11.32
CA TRP A 105 -1.08 13.33 11.53
C TRP A 105 -0.79 14.63 12.27
N ALA A 106 0.17 14.60 13.21
CA ALA A 106 0.52 15.75 14.02
C ALA A 106 1.21 16.84 13.19
N ASN A 107 2.06 16.48 12.23
CA ASN A 107 2.73 17.46 11.37
C ASN A 107 1.75 18.03 10.34
N ILE A 108 0.92 17.18 9.74
CA ILE A 108 -0.18 17.61 8.84
C ILE A 108 -1.10 18.61 9.55
N THR A 109 -1.45 18.34 10.81
CA THR A 109 -2.34 19.23 11.58
C THR A 109 -1.64 20.54 11.94
N ARG A 110 -0.36 20.51 12.33
CA ARG A 110 0.41 21.73 12.63
C ARG A 110 0.55 22.62 11.41
N ASP A 111 0.86 22.05 10.25
CA ASP A 111 0.95 22.78 8.98
C ASP A 111 -0.36 23.53 8.65
N LEU A 112 -1.52 22.93 8.93
CA LEU A 112 -2.82 23.59 8.77
C LEU A 112 -3.15 24.64 9.85
N LEU A 113 -2.57 24.50 11.05
CA LEU A 113 -2.83 25.39 12.17
C LEU A 113 -1.91 26.60 12.18
N ASP A 114 -0.65 26.44 11.73
CA ASP A 114 0.40 27.45 11.75
C ASP A 114 0.27 28.47 10.60
N ASP A 115 -0.95 28.72 10.14
CA ASP A 115 -1.30 29.68 9.09
C ASP A 115 -0.81 31.10 9.47
N PRO A 116 0.19 31.66 8.77
CA PRO A 116 0.80 32.94 9.12
C PRO A 116 -0.21 34.11 9.06
N ASP A 117 -1.33 33.96 8.33
CA ASP A 117 -2.37 34.98 8.19
C ASP A 117 -3.34 35.04 9.40
N LYS A 118 -3.26 34.10 10.36
CA LYS A 118 -4.10 34.10 11.59
C LYS A 118 -3.45 34.81 12.79
N LEU A 119 -2.22 35.31 12.63
CA LEU A 119 -1.45 35.99 13.68
C LEU A 119 -1.46 37.53 13.57
N GLU A 120 -2.18 38.09 12.60
CA GLU A 120 -2.50 39.53 12.47
C GLU A 120 -3.97 39.83 12.81
#